data_AF-A0A7K5WUU9-F1
#
_entry.id   AF-A0A7K5WUU9-F1
#
_cell.length_a   1.000
_cell.length_b   1.000
_cell.length_c   1.000
_cell.angle_alpha   90.00
_cell.angle_beta   90.00
_cell.angle_gamma   90.00
#
_symmetry.space_group_name_H-M   'P 1'
#
loop_
_entity.id
_entity.type
_entity.pdbx_description
1 polymer ?
#
loop_
_entity_poly.entity_id
_entity_poly.type
_entity_poly.pdbx_seq_one_letter_code
_entity_poly.pdbx_strand_id
1 'polypeptide(L)'
;EIVQGLLEIQHLTEKNLYSQRRQLHSEHRGLKQELFHRHKEAQQCCRPHNLPLLRAAQQREMEAMEQQIREEQRMMDEKIVLELDQKVIDQQSTLEKAGVSGFYITTNPQELTLQMNLLELIRKLQQKEAEAEKKFS
;
A
#
# COMPACT_ATOMS: atom_id res chain seq x y z
N GLU A 1 -5.68 -17.51 20.07
CA GLU A 1 -5.44 -18.05 18.71
C GLU A 1 -5.97 -17.14 17.58
N ILE A 2 -7.28 -16.83 17.53
CA ILE A 2 -7.87 -16.04 16.41
C ILE A 2 -7.24 -14.65 16.22
N VAL A 3 -7.03 -13.89 17.29
CA VAL A 3 -6.42 -12.55 17.24
C VAL A 3 -4.99 -12.58 16.66
N GLN A 4 -4.23 -13.61 16.99
CA GLN A 4 -2.86 -13.79 16.48
C GLN A 4 -2.87 -14.13 14.99
N GLY A 5 -3.78 -15.01 14.55
CA GLY A 5 -3.96 -15.31 13.12
C GLY A 5 -4.37 -14.09 12.30
N LEU A 6 -5.28 -13.25 12.82
CA LEU A 6 -5.68 -12.00 12.16
C LEU A 6 -4.52 -11.01 12.03
N LEU A 7 -3.65 -10.93 13.04
CA LEU A 7 -2.45 -10.09 13.02
C LEU A 7 -1.44 -10.56 11.96
N GLU A 8 -1.25 -11.87 11.80
CA GLU A 8 -0.38 -12.43 10.77
C GLU A 8 -0.91 -12.16 9.37
N ILE A 9 -2.23 -12.34 9.17
CA ILE A 9 -2.91 -12.00 7.91
C ILE A 9 -2.76 -10.50 7.61
N GLN A 10 -2.90 -9.64 8.62
CA GLN A 10 -2.70 -8.19 8.48
C GLN A 10 -1.30 -7.86 8.00
N HIS A 11 -0.26 -8.33 8.70
CA HIS A 11 1.13 -8.06 8.32
C HIS A 11 1.46 -8.57 6.92
N LEU A 12 0.96 -9.75 6.55
CA LEU A 12 1.17 -10.29 5.20
C LEU A 12 0.51 -9.39 4.14
N THR A 13 -0.71 -8.94 4.41
CA THR A 13 -1.45 -8.04 3.51
C THR A 13 -0.73 -6.71 3.34
N GLU A 14 -0.34 -6.06 4.44
CA GLU A 14 0.40 -4.79 4.42
C GLU A 14 1.73 -4.92 3.67
N LYS A 15 2.47 -6.01 3.90
CA LYS A 15 3.72 -6.30 3.19
C LYS A 15 3.51 -6.47 1.69
N ASN A 16 2.44 -7.15 1.29
CA ASN A 16 2.10 -7.36 -0.11
C ASN A 16 1.72 -6.04 -0.79
N LEU A 17 0.83 -5.24 -0.18
CA LEU A 17 0.43 -3.93 -0.70
C LEU A 17 1.62 -2.98 -0.84
N TYR A 18 2.47 -2.93 0.19
CA TYR A 18 3.71 -2.13 0.14
C TYR A 18 4.65 -2.59 -0.97
N SER A 19 4.79 -3.90 -1.16
CA SER A 19 5.64 -4.46 -2.22
C SER A 19 5.12 -4.12 -3.61
N GLN A 20 3.81 -4.22 -3.83
CA GLN A 20 3.16 -3.80 -5.07
C GLN A 20 3.39 -2.32 -5.36
N ARG A 21 3.19 -1.45 -4.35
CA ARG A 21 3.45 -0.02 -4.46
C ARG A 21 4.89 0.30 -4.84
N ARG A 22 5.85 -0.35 -4.18
CA ARG A 22 7.27 -0.17 -4.50
C ARG A 22 7.61 -0.66 -5.90
N GLN A 23 7.02 -1.77 -6.34
CA GLN A 23 7.25 -2.31 -7.67
C GLN A 23 6.79 -1.31 -8.74
N LEU A 24 5.57 -0.76 -8.63
CA LEU A 24 5.07 0.25 -9.57
C LEU A 24 6.00 1.46 -9.65
N HIS A 25 6.45 1.99 -8.51
CA HIS A 25 7.43 3.08 -8.50
C HIS A 25 8.76 2.72 -9.16
N SER A 26 9.20 1.46 -9.04
CA SER A 26 10.42 0.99 -9.70
C SER A 26 10.26 0.92 -11.21
N GLU A 27 9.12 0.41 -11.68
CA GLU A 27 8.77 0.35 -13.10
C GLU A 27 8.70 1.76 -13.71
N HIS A 28 8.04 2.71 -13.04
CA HIS A 28 7.99 4.12 -13.45
C HIS A 28 9.38 4.76 -13.56
N ARG A 29 10.28 4.47 -12.61
CA ARG A 29 11.68 4.94 -12.69
C ARG A 29 12.40 4.35 -13.90
N GLY A 30 12.20 3.07 -14.18
CA GLY A 30 12.76 2.40 -15.35
C GLY A 30 12.28 3.04 -16.65
N LEU A 31 10.97 3.21 -16.81
CA LEU A 31 10.36 3.84 -17.99
C LEU A 31 10.89 5.26 -18.22
N LYS A 32 11.02 6.07 -17.15
CA LYS A 32 11.56 7.43 -17.27
C LYS A 32 13.03 7.44 -17.72
N GLN A 33 13.83 6.50 -17.22
CA GLN A 33 15.24 6.36 -17.62
C GLN A 33 15.37 5.94 -19.08
N GLU A 34 14.56 4.96 -19.52
CA GLU A 34 14.54 4.48 -20.90
C GLU A 34 14.11 5.59 -21.86
N LEU A 35 13.04 6.33 -21.53
CA LEU A 35 12.57 7.46 -22.32
C LEU A 35 13.66 8.52 -22.46
N PHE A 36 14.31 8.88 -21.36
CA PHE A 36 15.39 9.87 -21.35
C PHE A 36 16.57 9.42 -22.21
N HIS A 37 16.94 8.14 -22.14
CA HIS A 37 18.00 7.57 -22.96
C HIS A 37 17.67 7.68 -24.46
N ARG A 38 16.47 7.22 -24.84
CA ARG A 38 15.97 7.31 -26.22
C ARG A 38 15.91 8.75 -26.73
N HIS A 39 15.50 9.69 -25.89
CA HIS A 39 15.48 11.11 -26.24
C HIS A 39 16.88 11.64 -26.51
N LYS A 40 17.86 11.27 -25.68
CA LYS A 40 19.26 11.67 -25.84
C LYS A 40 19.86 11.11 -27.12
N GLU A 41 19.63 9.84 -27.44
CA GLU A 41 20.10 9.22 -28.68
C GLU A 41 19.50 9.90 -29.92
N ALA A 42 18.18 10.14 -29.90
CA ALA A 42 17.51 10.83 -31.01
C ALA A 42 18.05 12.25 -31.23
N GLN A 43 18.41 12.98 -30.16
CA GLN A 43 19.02 14.30 -30.28
C GLN A 43 20.43 14.25 -30.89
N GLN A 44 21.21 13.20 -30.63
CA GLN A 44 22.57 13.05 -31.18
C GLN A 44 22.57 12.83 -32.69
N CYS A 45 21.57 12.10 -33.21
CA CYS A 45 21.45 11.80 -34.63
C CYS A 45 20.67 12.87 -35.42
N CYS A 46 20.12 13.89 -34.74
CA CYS A 46 19.25 14.89 -35.35
C CYS A 46 20.04 16.02 -36.03
N ARG A 47 19.55 16.50 -37.17
CA ARG A 47 20.11 17.69 -37.83
C ARG A 47 19.82 18.96 -36.99
N PRO A 48 20.75 19.93 -36.92
CA PRO A 48 20.61 21.11 -36.04
C PRO A 48 19.31 21.91 -36.24
N HIS A 49 18.83 22.04 -37.48
CA HIS A 49 17.60 22.78 -37.79
C HIS A 49 16.32 22.08 -37.32
N ASN A 50 16.35 20.75 -37.16
CA ASN A 50 15.20 19.96 -36.68
C ASN A 50 15.21 19.79 -35.15
N LEU A 51 16.33 20.12 -34.50
CA LEU A 51 16.51 19.92 -33.06
C LEU A 51 15.48 20.66 -32.19
N PRO A 52 15.05 21.90 -32.50
CA PRO A 52 14.02 22.58 -31.71
C PRO A 52 12.67 21.86 -31.77
N LEU A 53 12.26 21.41 -32.96
CA LEU A 53 11.00 20.68 -33.16
C LEU A 53 11.04 19.32 -32.44
N LEU A 54 12.16 18.61 -32.53
CA LEU A 54 12.37 17.35 -31.82
C LEU A 54 12.28 17.54 -30.30
N ARG A 55 12.96 18.55 -29.75
CA ARG A 55 12.91 18.83 -28.31
C ARG A 55 11.50 19.18 -27.84
N ALA A 56 10.75 19.95 -28.63
CA ALA A 56 9.35 20.27 -28.30
C ALA A 56 8.44 19.01 -28.32
N ALA A 57 8.70 18.05 -29.20
CA ALA A 57 7.99 16.77 -29.19
C ALA A 57 8.37 15.91 -27.97
N GLN A 58 9.67 15.82 -27.67
CA GLN A 58 10.19 15.07 -26.51
C GLN A 58 9.69 15.63 -25.18
N GLN A 59 9.60 16.95 -25.06
CA GLN A 59 9.07 17.62 -23.87
C GLN A 59 7.59 17.24 -23.64
N ARG A 60 6.77 17.30 -24.70
CA ARG A 60 5.36 16.88 -24.62
C ARG A 60 5.20 15.40 -24.25
N GLU A 61 6.07 14.54 -24.79
CA GLU A 61 6.07 13.12 -24.45
C GLU A 61 6.44 12.89 -22.98
N MET A 62 7.42 13.63 -22.45
CA MET A 62 7.78 13.56 -21.04
C MET A 62 6.64 14.04 -20.13
N GLU A 63 5.98 15.14 -20.49
CA GLU A 63 4.83 15.66 -19.75
C GLU A 63 3.66 14.67 -19.72
N ALA A 64 3.35 14.05 -20.87
CA ALA A 64 2.31 13.02 -20.97
C ALA A 64 2.64 11.79 -20.12
N MET A 65 3.89 11.31 -20.17
CA MET A 65 4.35 10.21 -19.32
C MET A 65 4.23 10.56 -17.83
N GLU A 66 4.63 11.76 -17.43
CA GLU A 66 4.53 12.18 -16.03
C GLU A 66 3.08 12.32 -15.56
N GLN A 67 2.17 12.75 -16.44
CA GLN A 67 0.74 12.74 -16.15
C GLN A 67 0.21 11.32 -15.94
N GLN A 68 0.57 10.39 -16.82
CA GLN A 68 0.18 8.98 -16.70
C GLN A 68 0.72 8.35 -15.41
N ILE A 69 2.01 8.57 -15.09
CA ILE A 69 2.63 8.09 -13.85
C ILE A 69 1.88 8.59 -12.61
N ARG A 70 1.51 9.88 -12.58
CA ARG A 70 0.74 10.45 -11.47
C ARG A 70 -0.65 9.82 -11.33
N GLU A 71 -1.32 9.59 -12.45
CA GLU A 71 -2.64 8.95 -12.48
C GLU A 71 -2.57 7.51 -11.96
N GLU A 72 -1.63 6.72 -12.46
CA GLU A 72 -1.42 5.33 -12.02
C GLU A 72 -1.07 5.23 -10.54
N GLN A 73 -0.22 6.13 -10.03
CA GLN A 73 0.10 6.20 -8.60
C GLN A 73 -1.14 6.53 -7.78
N ARG A 74 -1.96 7.50 -8.22
CA ARG A 74 -3.19 7.86 -7.52
C ARG A 74 -4.17 6.69 -7.47
N MET A 75 -4.43 6.04 -8.61
CA MET A 75 -5.33 4.89 -8.69
C MET A 75 -4.87 3.73 -7.80
N MET A 76 -3.56 3.48 -7.75
CA MET A 76 -3.02 2.44 -6.87
C MET A 76 -3.16 2.82 -5.38
N ASP A 77 -2.87 4.07 -5.01
CA ASP A 77 -3.01 4.51 -3.61
C ASP A 77 -4.48 4.48 -3.17
N GLU A 78 -5.42 4.88 -4.02
CA GLU A 78 -6.87 4.73 -3.79
C GLU A 78 -7.25 3.25 -3.60
N LYS A 79 -6.76 2.36 -4.46
CA LYS A 79 -6.99 0.92 -4.35
C LYS A 79 -6.44 0.34 -3.04
N ILE A 80 -5.25 0.77 -2.62
CA ILE A 80 -4.64 0.33 -1.36
C ILE A 80 -5.52 0.71 -0.18
N VAL A 81 -6.03 1.95 -0.14
CA VAL A 81 -6.94 2.40 0.94
C VAL A 81 -8.21 1.56 0.97
N LEU A 82 -8.85 1.33 -0.19
CA LEU A 82 -10.05 0.49 -0.26
C LEU A 82 -9.81 -0.96 0.20
N GLU A 83 -8.66 -1.54 -0.17
CA GLU A 83 -8.30 -2.88 0.30
C GLU A 83 -8.06 -2.91 1.82
N LEU A 84 -7.44 -1.88 2.40
CA LEU A 84 -7.25 -1.78 3.85
C LEU A 84 -8.58 -1.61 4.58
N ASP A 85 -9.49 -0.76 4.07
CA ASP A 85 -10.83 -0.60 4.64
C ASP A 85 -11.62 -1.91 4.62
N GLN A 86 -11.57 -2.65 3.51
CA GLN A 86 -12.18 -3.96 3.41
C GLN A 86 -11.57 -4.94 4.43
N LYS A 87 -10.26 -4.89 4.66
CA LYS A 87 -9.61 -5.74 5.67
C LYS A 87 -10.07 -5.44 7.09
N VAL A 88 -10.32 -4.17 7.42
CA VAL A 88 -10.90 -3.80 8.72
C VAL A 88 -12.28 -4.45 8.89
N ILE A 89 -13.13 -4.38 7.86
CA ILE A 89 -14.46 -5.01 7.89
C ILE A 89 -14.36 -6.53 8.03
N ASP A 90 -13.48 -7.18 7.27
CA ASP A 90 -13.26 -8.63 7.33
C ASP A 90 -12.81 -9.08 8.74
N GLN A 91 -11.90 -8.32 9.35
CA GLN A 91 -11.40 -8.57 10.70
C GLN A 91 -12.49 -8.40 11.76
N GLN A 92 -13.26 -7.30 11.69
CA GLN A 92 -14.41 -7.07 12.58
C GLN A 92 -15.43 -8.21 12.47
N SER A 93 -15.80 -8.60 11.24
CA SER A 93 -16.74 -9.70 11.00
C SER A 93 -16.24 -11.03 11.55
N THR A 94 -14.94 -11.30 11.43
CA THR A 94 -14.33 -12.53 11.97
C THR A 94 -14.38 -12.55 13.49
N LEU A 95 -14.05 -11.43 14.15
CA LEU A 95 -14.08 -11.30 15.61
C LEU A 95 -15.52 -11.39 16.16
N GLU A 96 -16.47 -10.75 15.49
CA GLU A 96 -17.89 -10.80 15.83
C GLU A 96 -18.43 -12.24 15.74
N LYS A 97 -18.17 -12.94 14.62
CA LYS A 97 -18.59 -14.34 14.43
C LYS A 97 -17.92 -15.31 15.40
N ALA A 98 -16.71 -15.01 15.84
CA ALA A 98 -16.01 -15.77 16.87
C ALA A 98 -16.54 -15.48 18.29
N GLY A 99 -17.48 -14.55 18.45
CA GLY A 99 -18.06 -14.19 19.74
C GLY A 99 -17.11 -13.38 20.63
N VAL A 100 -16.12 -12.69 20.04
CA VAL A 100 -15.21 -11.85 20.82
C VAL A 100 -15.97 -10.61 21.29
N SER A 101 -16.13 -10.48 22.61
CA SER A 101 -16.88 -9.38 23.23
C SER A 101 -16.37 -8.01 22.80
N GLY A 102 -17.30 -7.11 22.47
CA GLY A 102 -16.99 -5.73 22.07
C GLY A 102 -16.70 -5.52 20.59
N PHE A 103 -16.75 -6.58 19.76
CA PHE A 103 -16.56 -6.50 18.32
C PHE A 103 -17.86 -6.70 17.55
N TYR A 104 -18.08 -5.80 16.59
CA TYR A 104 -19.15 -5.79 15.60
C TYR A 104 -18.69 -4.91 14.42
N ILE A 105 -19.30 -5.09 13.25
CA ILE A 105 -18.95 -4.26 12.08
C ILE A 105 -19.37 -2.81 12.33
N THR A 106 -18.43 -1.87 12.22
CA THR A 106 -18.71 -0.43 12.36
C THR A 106 -17.70 0.42 11.60
N THR A 107 -18.17 1.54 11.05
CA THR A 107 -17.35 2.58 10.43
C THR A 107 -17.31 3.87 11.28
N ASN A 108 -17.91 3.86 12.47
CA ASN A 108 -17.88 5.01 13.38
C ASN A 108 -16.44 5.18 13.94
N PRO A 109 -15.78 6.34 13.75
CA PRO A 109 -14.40 6.53 14.20
C PRO A 109 -14.17 6.31 15.70
N GLN A 110 -15.16 6.64 16.53
CA GLN A 110 -15.07 6.49 17.99
C GLN A 110 -15.15 5.01 18.38
N GLU A 111 -16.05 4.26 17.74
CA GLU A 111 -16.21 2.82 17.97
C GLU A 111 -15.01 2.03 17.40
N LEU A 112 -14.48 2.43 16.24
CA LEU A 112 -13.23 1.89 15.70
C LEU A 112 -12.06 2.08 16.67
N THR A 113 -11.91 3.29 17.22
CA THR A 113 -10.88 3.57 18.23
C THR A 113 -11.06 2.68 19.46
N LEU A 114 -12.29 2.50 19.92
CA LEU A 114 -12.58 1.60 21.05
C LEU A 114 -12.21 0.15 20.74
N GLN A 115 -12.62 -0.38 19.59
CA GLN A 115 -12.31 -1.75 19.17
C GLN A 115 -10.80 -1.97 19.01
N MET A 116 -10.05 -0.99 18.51
CA MET A 116 -8.57 -1.04 18.45
C MET A 116 -7.95 -1.09 19.84
N ASN A 117 -8.41 -0.26 20.78
CA ASN A 117 -7.92 -0.27 22.17
C ASN A 117 -8.23 -1.61 22.87
N LEU A 118 -9.41 -2.20 22.60
CA LEU A 118 -9.78 -3.52 23.11
C LEU A 118 -8.87 -4.61 22.53
N LEU A 119 -8.57 -4.60 21.23
CA LEU A 119 -7.60 -5.52 20.63
C LEU A 119 -6.23 -5.41 21.27
N GLU A 120 -5.74 -4.19 21.51
CA GLU A 120 -4.44 -3.97 22.14
C GLU A 120 -4.42 -4.53 23.57
N LEU A 121 -5.49 -4.33 24.34
CA LEU A 121 -5.61 -4.89 25.68
C LEU A 121 -5.62 -6.41 25.67
N ILE A 122 -6.44 -7.03 24.81
CA ILE A 122 -6.51 -8.50 24.66
C ILE A 122 -5.11 -9.07 24.35
N ARG A 123 -4.38 -8.43 23.43
CA ARG A 123 -3.01 -8.84 23.07
C ARG A 123 -2.04 -8.72 24.25
N LYS A 124 -2.08 -7.61 25.01
CA LYS A 124 -1.23 -7.43 26.19
C LYS A 124 -1.50 -8.45 27.28
N LEU A 125 -2.76 -8.85 27.47
CA LEU A 125 -3.13 -9.90 28.42
C LEU A 125 -2.59 -11.27 27.98
N GLN A 126 -2.78 -11.63 26.71
CA GLN A 126 -2.27 -12.88 26.13
C GLN A 126 -0.73 -12.97 26.21
N GLN A 127 -0.02 -11.87 26.00
CA GLN A 127 1.44 -11.83 26.15
C GLN A 127 1.87 -12.08 27.60
N LYS A 128 1.19 -11.46 28.57
CA LYS A 128 1.49 -11.68 30.00
C LYS A 128 1.23 -13.11 30.44
N GLU A 129 0.15 -13.74 29.95
CA GLU A 129 -0.15 -15.15 30.22
C GLU A 129 0.95 -16.05 29.67
N ALA A 130 1.35 -15.87 28.40
CA ALA A 130 2.43 -16.64 27.78
C ALA A 130 3.80 -16.45 28.48
N GLU A 131 4.08 -15.26 29.00
CA GLU A 131 5.29 -14.98 29.79
C GLU A 131 5.26 -15.66 31.17
N ALA A 132 4.09 -15.72 31.81
CA ALA A 132 3.92 -16.42 33.08
C ALA A 132 4.14 -17.93 32.88
N GLU A 133 3.51 -18.53 31.88
CA GLU A 133 3.68 -19.96 31.54
C GLU A 133 5.14 -20.34 31.30
N LYS A 134 5.91 -19.49 30.60
CA LYS A 134 7.36 -19.69 30.38
C LYS A 134 8.23 -19.58 31.64
N LYS A 135 7.77 -18.87 32.67
CA LYS A 135 8.52 -18.74 33.95
C LYS A 135 8.27 -19.91 34.90
N PHE A 136 7.18 -20.64 34.69
CA PHE A 136 6.77 -21.77 35.54
C PHE A 136 6.94 -23.13 34.84
N SER A 137 7.47 -23.15 33.62
CA SER A 137 7.89 -24.34 32.87
C SER A 137 9.40 -24.46 32.80
#